data_AF-A0A9D3UG89-F1
#
_entry.id   AF-A0A9D3UG89-F1
#
_cell.length_a   1.000
_cell.length_b   1.000
_cell.length_c   1.000
_cell.angle_alpha   90.00
_cell.angle_beta   90.00
_cell.angle_gamma   90.00
#
_symmetry.space_group_name_H-M   'P 1'
#
loop_
_entity.id
_entity.type
_entity.pdbx_description
1 polymer ?
#
loop_
_entity_poly.entity_id
_entity_poly.type
_entity_poly.pdbx_seq_one_letter_code
_entity_poly.pdbx_strand_id
1 'polypeptide(L)'
;LRKDVGNLIKSFVSQDQMLHEFLTRLLVISTILPPKSRVHTMSQPTDSSSIGPHKPARIQFSKFLGTNTDRWVLQAECYFTFYNIQEQDRLTIASFYLDNDATEWFD
;
A
#
# COMPACT_ATOMS: atom_id res chain seq x y z
N LEU A 1 -26.49 32.90 21.09
CA LEU A 1 -26.56 33.17 19.64
C LEU A 1 -25.28 33.77 19.05
N ARG A 2 -24.85 35.01 19.39
CA ARG A 2 -23.60 35.59 18.81
C ARG A 2 -22.31 34.85 19.19
N LYS A 3 -22.25 34.31 20.42
CA LYS A 3 -21.08 33.56 20.94
C LYS A 3 -20.91 32.22 20.21
N ASP A 4 -22.02 31.58 19.84
CA ASP A 4 -22.03 30.26 19.20
C ASP A 4 -21.50 30.34 17.76
N VAL A 5 -21.85 31.40 17.03
CA VAL A 5 -21.30 31.68 15.69
C VAL A 5 -19.80 31.97 15.77
N GLY A 6 -19.35 32.72 16.78
CA GLY A 6 -17.91 32.97 16.99
C GLY A 6 -17.11 31.71 17.29
N ASN A 7 -17.69 30.77 18.05
CA ASN A 7 -17.07 29.48 18.33
C ASN A 7 -17.01 28.58 17.08
N LEU A 8 -18.05 28.61 16.23
CA LEU A 8 -18.08 27.85 14.98
C LEU A 8 -17.01 28.35 13.99
N ILE A 9 -16.84 29.67 13.87
CA ILE A 9 -15.82 30.27 13.02
C ILE A 9 -14.42 29.89 13.52
N LYS A 10 -14.18 29.94 14.83
CA LYS A 10 -12.91 29.51 15.43
C LYS A 10 -12.62 28.04 15.18
N SER A 11 -13.65 27.19 15.28
CA SER A 11 -13.53 25.75 14.97
C SER A 11 -13.13 25.53 13.51
N PHE A 12 -13.77 26.25 12.58
CA PHE A 12 -13.46 26.17 11.15
C PHE A 12 -12.01 26.58 10.85
N VAL A 13 -11.57 27.71 11.42
CA VAL A 13 -10.17 28.17 11.30
C VAL A 13 -9.20 27.19 11.93
N SER A 14 -9.53 26.62 13.10
CA SER A 14 -8.70 25.62 13.77
C SER A 14 -8.57 24.34 12.95
N GLN A 15 -9.65 23.90 12.28
CA GLN A 15 -9.63 22.72 11.43
C GLN A 15 -8.73 22.94 10.21
N ASP A 16 -8.82 24.12 9.57
CA ASP A 16 -8.00 24.46 8.42
C ASP A 16 -6.50 24.47 8.77
N GLN A 17 -6.16 24.97 9.96
CA GLN A 17 -4.79 24.93 10.48
C GLN A 17 -4.28 23.49 10.71
N MET A 18 -5.12 22.61 11.28
CA MET A 18 -4.75 21.20 11.48
C MET A 18 -4.55 20.47 10.15
N LEU A 19 -5.41 20.73 9.16
CA LEU A 19 -5.28 20.12 7.83
C LEU A 19 -4.01 20.60 7.13
N HIS A 20 -3.73 21.89 7.17
CA HIS A 20 -2.51 22.44 6.58
C HIS A 20 -1.25 21.84 7.22
N GLU A 21 -1.23 21.68 8.55
CA GLU A 21 -0.14 21.01 9.25
C GLU A 21 0.02 19.55 8.81
N PHE A 22 -1.09 18.80 8.72
CA PHE A 22 -1.07 17.41 8.27
C PHE A 22 -0.52 17.27 6.83
N LEU A 23 -1.00 18.11 5.90
CA LEU A 23 -0.53 18.13 4.51
C LEU A 23 0.95 18.50 4.41
N THR A 24 1.40 19.46 5.22
CA THR A 24 2.82 19.87 5.27
C THR A 24 3.71 18.71 5.76
N ARG A 25 3.28 17.99 6.80
CA ARG A 25 4.01 16.82 7.31
C ARG A 25 4.08 15.70 6.27
N LEU A 26 2.99 15.42 5.55
CA LEU A 26 2.99 14.43 4.46
C LEU A 26 3.94 14.81 3.31
N LEU A 27 4.00 16.09 2.95
CA LEU A 27 4.87 16.60 1.91
C LEU A 27 6.36 16.46 2.27
N VAL A 28 6.71 16.78 3.53
CA VAL A 28 8.08 16.63 4.04
C VAL A 28 8.51 15.16 4.05
N ILE A 29 7.62 14.24 4.44
CA ILE A 29 7.92 12.79 4.45
C ILE A 29 8.17 12.26 3.03
N SER A 30 7.44 12.76 2.03
CA SER A 30 7.58 12.31 0.63
C SER A 30 8.86 12.81 -0.05
N THR A 31 9.52 13.86 0.47
CA THR A 31 10.74 14.45 -0.11
C THR A 31 12.06 13.89 0.45
N ILE A 32 12.01 12.96 1.43
CA ILE A 32 13.21 12.35 2.03
C ILE A 32 13.77 11.18 1.18
N LEU A 33 13.23 10.90 -0.01
CA LEU A 33 13.91 10.04 -0.98
C LEU A 33 14.94 10.87 -1.76
N PRO A 34 16.25 10.62 -1.61
CA PRO A 34 17.27 11.39 -2.29
C PRO A 34 17.25 11.14 -3.81
N PRO A 35 17.50 12.16 -4.64
CA PRO A 35 17.73 11.97 -6.06
C PRO A 35 19.06 11.22 -6.26
N LYS A 36 18.98 10.01 -6.82
CA LYS A 36 20.16 9.25 -7.25
C LYS A 36 20.71 9.87 -8.53
N SER A 37 21.63 10.82 -8.40
CA SER A 37 22.54 11.21 -9.47
C SER A 37 23.97 10.89 -9.06
N ARG A 38 24.53 9.86 -9.69
CA ARG A 38 25.91 9.40 -9.55
C ARG A 38 26.70 9.96 -10.73
N VAL A 39 27.74 10.75 -10.48
CA VAL A 39 28.82 11.02 -11.44
C VAL A 39 30.14 10.65 -10.78
N HIS A 40 30.95 9.88 -11.53
CA HIS A 40 32.12 9.10 -11.13
C HIS A 40 33.37 9.94 -10.80
N THR A 41 34.35 9.36 -10.09
CA THR A 41 35.76 9.18 -10.56
C THR A 41 36.58 8.28 -9.60
N MET A 42 37.07 7.14 -10.15
CA MET A 42 38.23 6.26 -9.82
C MET A 42 38.44 5.75 -8.38
N SER A 43 38.52 4.45 -8.07
CA SER A 43 39.40 3.44 -8.68
C SER A 43 39.11 2.00 -8.15
N GLN A 44 39.30 0.98 -9.00
CA GLN A 44 39.58 -0.44 -8.68
C GLN A 44 38.42 -1.33 -8.10
N PRO A 45 38.58 -2.67 -8.10
CA PRO A 45 38.64 -3.63 -9.20
C PRO A 45 37.28 -4.30 -9.49
N THR A 46 37.23 -4.95 -10.64
CA THR A 46 36.14 -5.75 -11.20
C THR A 46 35.69 -6.88 -10.28
N ASP A 47 34.48 -6.77 -9.75
CA ASP A 47 33.52 -7.87 -9.64
C ASP A 47 32.19 -7.34 -10.12
N SER A 48 32.03 -7.30 -11.45
CA SER A 48 30.77 -6.98 -12.09
C SER A 48 29.79 -8.12 -11.86
N SER A 49 29.19 -8.18 -10.67
CA SER A 49 27.89 -8.82 -10.50
C SER A 49 26.90 -7.99 -11.30
N SER A 50 26.81 -8.29 -12.59
CA SER A 50 25.76 -7.82 -13.47
C SER A 50 24.47 -8.43 -12.96
N ILE A 51 23.89 -7.79 -11.94
CA ILE A 51 22.48 -7.96 -11.64
C ILE A 51 21.79 -7.36 -12.86
N GLY A 52 21.51 -8.23 -13.84
CA GLY A 52 20.73 -7.89 -15.02
C GLY A 52 19.36 -7.31 -14.62
N PRO A 53 18.53 -6.88 -15.58
CA PRO A 53 17.21 -6.35 -15.28
C PRO A 53 16.46 -7.32 -14.35
N HIS A 54 16.27 -6.91 -13.10
CA HIS A 54 15.65 -7.73 -12.09
C HIS A 54 14.18 -7.87 -12.47
N LYS A 55 13.75 -9.08 -12.79
CA LYS A 55 12.33 -9.35 -12.95
C LYS A 55 11.69 -9.16 -11.58
N PRO A 56 10.60 -8.38 -11.46
CA PRO A 56 9.86 -8.28 -10.21
C PRO A 56 9.49 -9.68 -9.72
N ALA A 57 9.71 -9.94 -8.43
CA ALA A 57 9.30 -11.19 -7.81
C ALA A 57 7.79 -11.35 -7.98
N ARG A 58 7.33 -12.54 -8.37
CA ARG A 58 5.90 -12.84 -8.46
C ARG A 58 5.31 -12.80 -7.05
N ILE A 59 4.20 -12.09 -6.88
CA ILE A 59 3.45 -12.15 -5.63
C ILE A 59 2.73 -13.50 -5.57
N GLN A 60 2.98 -14.24 -4.49
CA GLN A 60 2.30 -15.51 -4.22
C GLN A 60 1.05 -15.25 -3.37
N PHE A 61 -0.07 -15.84 -3.77
CA PHE A 61 -1.31 -15.82 -2.99
C PHE A 61 -1.42 -17.12 -2.18
N SER A 62 -1.62 -16.98 -0.86
CA SER A 62 -1.69 -18.09 0.07
C SER A 62 -3.10 -18.67 0.13
N LYS A 63 -3.22 -19.96 0.43
CA LYS A 63 -4.52 -20.57 0.71
C LYS A 63 -5.04 -20.12 2.07
N PHE A 64 -6.36 -19.95 2.17
CA PHE A 64 -7.06 -19.67 3.41
C PHE A 64 -7.39 -20.98 4.15
N LEU A 65 -6.92 -21.09 5.39
CA LEU A 65 -7.12 -22.26 6.25
C LEU A 65 -8.08 -21.98 7.41
N GLY A 66 -8.96 -20.97 7.28
CA GLY A 66 -9.91 -20.59 8.34
C GLY A 66 -9.34 -19.76 9.49
N THR A 67 -8.05 -19.38 9.45
CA THR A 67 -7.41 -18.54 10.47
C THR A 67 -6.83 -17.27 9.88
N ASN A 68 -6.72 -16.21 10.68
CA ASN A 68 -6.11 -14.92 10.29
C ASN A 68 -6.76 -14.26 9.07
N THR A 69 -8.10 -14.20 9.05
CA THR A 69 -8.91 -13.64 7.95
C THR A 69 -8.42 -12.27 7.50
N ASP A 70 -8.13 -11.35 8.42
CA ASP A 70 -7.68 -9.99 8.09
C ASP A 70 -6.38 -9.99 7.27
N ARG A 71 -5.42 -10.85 7.64
CA ARG A 71 -4.14 -10.96 6.93
C ARG A 71 -4.35 -11.55 5.55
N TRP A 72 -5.24 -12.53 5.43
CA TRP A 72 -5.54 -13.16 4.15
C TRP A 72 -6.25 -12.19 3.19
N VAL A 73 -7.22 -11.42 3.68
CA VAL A 73 -7.92 -10.39 2.89
C VAL A 73 -6.95 -9.31 2.42
N LEU A 74 -6.07 -8.81 3.29
CA LEU A 74 -5.03 -7.85 2.89
C LEU A 74 -4.11 -8.42 1.80
N GLN A 75 -3.71 -9.69 1.92
CA GLN A 75 -2.90 -10.35 0.92
C GLN A 75 -3.65 -10.52 -0.42
N ALA A 76 -4.94 -10.84 -0.37
CA ALA A 76 -5.81 -10.94 -1.54
C ALA A 76 -5.91 -9.58 -2.27
N GLU A 77 -6.15 -8.49 -1.54
CA GLU A 77 -6.22 -7.14 -2.11
C GLU A 77 -4.90 -6.71 -2.76
N CYS A 78 -3.77 -6.99 -2.11
CA CYS A 78 -2.45 -6.74 -2.71
C CYS A 78 -2.24 -7.56 -3.98
N TYR A 79 -2.68 -8.83 -4.00
CA TYR A 79 -2.57 -9.70 -5.16
C TYR A 79 -3.45 -9.20 -6.33
N PHE A 80 -4.72 -8.87 -6.07
CA PHE A 80 -5.63 -8.34 -7.09
C PHE A 80 -5.14 -7.02 -7.67
N THR A 81 -4.63 -6.13 -6.82
CA THR A 81 -4.07 -4.85 -7.24
C THR A 81 -2.83 -5.06 -8.12
N PHE A 82 -1.92 -5.95 -7.73
CA PHE A 82 -0.68 -6.19 -8.47
C PHE A 82 -0.91 -6.76 -9.87
N TYR A 83 -1.87 -7.68 -10.02
CA TYR A 83 -2.21 -8.29 -11.31
C TYR A 83 -3.33 -7.55 -12.05
N ASN A 84 -3.81 -6.42 -11.52
CA ASN A 84 -4.92 -5.64 -12.06
C ASN A 84 -6.17 -6.50 -12.36
N ILE A 85 -6.52 -7.37 -11.40
CA ILE A 85 -7.67 -8.27 -11.50
C ILE A 85 -8.95 -7.45 -11.35
N GLN A 86 -9.86 -7.59 -12.32
CA GLN A 86 -11.14 -6.89 -12.33
C GLN A 86 -12.04 -7.36 -11.20
N GLU A 87 -12.86 -6.46 -10.65
CA GLU A 87 -13.68 -6.70 -9.47
C GLU A 87 -14.59 -7.93 -9.62
N GLN A 88 -15.22 -8.11 -10.78
CA GLN A 88 -16.10 -9.24 -11.08
C GLN A 88 -15.39 -10.60 -11.04
N ASP A 89 -14.06 -10.63 -11.25
CA ASP A 89 -13.28 -11.86 -11.29
C ASP A 89 -12.65 -12.18 -9.93
N ARG A 90 -12.55 -11.19 -9.03
CA ARG A 90 -11.88 -11.33 -7.73
C ARG A 90 -12.48 -12.43 -6.88
N LEU A 91 -13.81 -12.49 -6.80
CA LEU A 91 -14.52 -13.49 -5.99
C LEU A 91 -14.26 -14.92 -6.51
N THR A 92 -14.40 -15.11 -7.82
CA THR A 92 -14.14 -16.39 -8.48
C THR A 92 -12.68 -16.82 -8.31
N ILE A 93 -11.74 -15.88 -8.34
CA ILE A 93 -10.33 -16.20 -8.11
C ILE A 93 -10.08 -16.52 -6.64
N ALA A 94 -10.66 -15.75 -5.71
CA ALA A 94 -10.52 -15.96 -4.27
C ALA A 94 -11.00 -17.36 -3.83
N SER A 95 -12.10 -17.86 -4.41
CA SER A 95 -12.66 -19.16 -4.05
C SER A 95 -11.70 -20.32 -4.28
N PHE A 96 -10.87 -20.28 -5.34
CA PHE A 96 -9.83 -21.30 -5.59
C PHE A 96 -8.75 -21.38 -4.51
N TYR A 97 -8.64 -20.35 -3.66
CA TYR A 97 -7.67 -20.28 -2.58
C TYR A 97 -8.29 -20.56 -1.21
N LEU A 98 -9.57 -20.89 -1.13
CA LEU A 98 -10.17 -21.42 0.10
C LEU A 98 -9.83 -22.92 0.21
N ASP A 99 -9.41 -23.39 1.40
CA ASP A 99 -9.15 -24.81 1.69
C ASP A 99 -9.99 -25.28 2.89
N ASN A 100 -10.24 -26.59 2.98
CA ASN A 100 -10.95 -27.26 4.10
C ASN A 100 -12.34 -26.62 4.41
N ASP A 101 -12.66 -26.40 5.69
CA ASP A 101 -13.93 -25.88 6.24
C ASP A 101 -14.39 -24.54 5.63
N ALA A 102 -13.48 -23.75 5.07
CA ALA A 102 -13.84 -22.50 4.40
C ALA A 102 -14.56 -22.73 3.07
N THR A 103 -14.43 -23.93 2.48
CA THR A 103 -15.10 -24.32 1.23
C THR A 103 -16.57 -24.66 1.47
N GLU A 104 -16.90 -25.28 2.61
CA GLU A 104 -18.28 -25.63 2.99
C GLU A 104 -19.19 -24.40 3.18
N TRP A 105 -18.61 -23.21 3.42
CA TRP A 105 -19.37 -21.96 3.57
C TRP A 105 -19.72 -21.30 2.23
N PHE A 106 -19.06 -21.69 1.14
CA PHE A 106 -19.22 -21.06 -0.17
C PHE A 106 -20.19 -21.81 -1.09
N ASP A 107 -20.37 -23.13 -0.89
CA ASP A 107 -21.46 -23.93 -1.49
C ASP A 107 -22.84 -23.54 -0.92
#